data_AF-A0A3M8QTJ0-F1
#
_entry.id   AF-A0A3M8QTJ0-F1
#
_cell.length_a   1.000
_cell.length_b   1.000
_cell.length_c   1.000
_cell.angle_alpha   90.00
_cell.angle_beta   90.00
_cell.angle_gamma   90.00
#
_symmetry.space_group_name_H-M   'P 1'
#
loop_
_entity.id
_entity.type
_entity.pdbx_description
1 polymer ?
#
loop_
_entity_poly.entity_id
_entity_poly.type
_entity_poly.pdbx_seq_one_letter_code
_entity_poly.pdbx_strand_id
1 'polypeptide(L)'
;MHRTLLGIFFAVAFWPIGHAMAEDGTPLNCPAIAAKMTYRECGNPQTPVGKAICNSKLRGFDYLPLADGSIIGAYVKALRAAGIGTADCKALLEWHAGYEKQLAACGTNDQCLLKNMDTYSRTLTKIEDRLQTPLSDAALQRFAGGAWLQSPGEKPTLLLERIRRGLSLYPLPRMALPNGNTLYWGFQPHNATLQSLVIVDRQGTVQLVGAVDGIYLGLPEGKAVPQLEPDAQIALFVRDAQALQQNLPAIRGWAAASLLGFNVECNKPGAAARCFAAETIALPLRAYDLRCRQKVHGKVLVNRCPLPLPKVSGILSPGMFWQ
;
A
#
# COMPACT_ATOMS: atom_id res chain seq x y z
N MET A 1 1.05 48.55 49.31
CA MET A 1 0.69 47.12 49.20
C MET A 1 -0.04 46.90 47.90
N HIS A 2 0.67 46.46 46.84
CA HIS A 2 0.08 46.11 45.54
C HIS A 2 0.13 44.60 45.38
N ARG A 3 -1.02 43.99 45.12
CA ARG A 3 -1.17 42.58 44.76
C ARG A 3 -1.29 42.49 43.24
N THR A 4 -0.26 41.96 42.61
CA THR A 4 -0.22 41.65 41.18
C THR A 4 -0.84 40.27 40.96
N LEU A 5 -1.98 40.21 40.28
CA LEU A 5 -2.58 38.97 39.78
C LEU A 5 -1.86 38.58 38.48
N LEU A 6 -0.99 37.57 38.55
CA LEU A 6 -0.45 36.89 37.38
C LEU A 6 -1.53 35.97 36.80
N GLY A 7 -2.16 36.39 35.70
CA GLY A 7 -2.96 35.53 34.84
C GLY A 7 -2.03 34.64 34.01
N ILE A 8 -2.01 33.34 34.32
CA ILE A 8 -1.36 32.32 33.50
C ILE A 8 -2.29 32.04 32.31
N PHE A 9 -1.95 32.59 31.14
CA PHE A 9 -2.52 32.15 29.87
C PHE A 9 -2.00 30.73 29.58
N PHE A 10 -2.86 29.73 29.78
CA PHE A 10 -2.64 28.41 29.20
C PHE A 10 -2.86 28.51 27.69
N ALA A 11 -1.77 28.61 26.94
CA ALA A 11 -1.76 28.33 25.51
C ALA A 11 -2.05 26.83 25.35
N VAL A 12 -3.30 26.49 25.06
CA VAL A 12 -3.70 25.16 24.62
C VAL A 12 -3.04 24.92 23.28
N ALA A 13 -2.02 24.06 23.26
CA ALA A 13 -1.46 23.52 22.03
C ALA A 13 -2.54 22.65 21.36
N PHE A 14 -3.34 23.27 20.49
CA PHE A 14 -3.95 22.54 19.40
C PHE A 14 -2.79 21.87 18.64
N TRP A 15 -2.74 20.54 18.62
CA TRP A 15 -2.21 19.87 17.45
C TRP A 15 -3.33 19.93 16.41
N PRO A 16 -3.32 20.89 15.47
CA PRO A 16 -4.04 20.61 14.25
C PRO A 16 -3.41 19.34 13.70
N ILE A 17 -4.23 18.40 13.24
CA ILE A 17 -3.81 17.56 12.12
C ILE A 17 -3.67 18.56 10.97
N GLY A 18 -2.56 19.29 10.99
CA GLY A 18 -2.16 20.24 9.99
C GLY A 18 -1.90 19.40 8.78
N HIS A 19 -2.93 19.27 7.97
CA HIS A 19 -2.76 18.88 6.59
C HIS A 19 -1.81 19.93 6.06
N ALA A 20 -0.54 19.57 5.89
CA ALA A 20 0.45 20.41 5.25
C ALA A 20 -0.14 20.73 3.88
N MET A 21 -0.78 21.90 3.77
CA MET A 21 -1.04 22.54 2.49
C MET A 21 0.33 22.64 1.87
N ALA A 22 0.54 21.96 0.75
CA ALA A 22 1.83 21.91 0.09
C ALA A 22 2.35 23.35 -0.10
N GLU A 23 3.51 23.64 0.49
CA GLU A 23 4.30 24.79 0.05
C GLU A 23 4.71 24.58 -1.42
N ASP A 24 4.80 25.71 -2.12
CA ASP A 24 4.89 25.88 -3.57
C ASP A 24 5.48 24.70 -4.37
N GLY A 25 4.65 24.14 -5.25
CA GLY A 25 5.08 23.28 -6.36
C GLY A 25 5.21 21.78 -6.08
N THR A 26 5.16 21.33 -4.82
CA THR A 26 5.25 19.88 -4.52
C THR A 26 3.86 19.21 -4.63
N PRO A 27 3.68 18.20 -5.51
CA PRO A 27 2.39 17.53 -5.64
C PRO A 27 1.99 16.80 -4.35
N LEU A 28 0.71 16.91 -3.96
CA LEU A 28 0.16 16.22 -2.80
C LEU A 28 0.39 14.71 -2.88
N ASN A 29 1.00 14.12 -1.86
CA ASN A 29 1.34 12.71 -1.83
C ASN A 29 0.43 11.95 -0.87
N CYS A 30 -0.78 11.59 -1.31
CA CYS A 30 -1.74 10.87 -0.47
C CYS A 30 -1.23 9.51 0.05
N PRO A 31 -0.46 8.70 -0.71
CA PRO A 31 0.20 7.51 -0.15
C PRO A 31 1.12 7.82 1.03
N ALA A 32 1.90 8.90 0.97
CA ALA A 32 2.76 9.32 2.08
C ALA A 32 1.95 9.88 3.28
N ILE A 33 0.80 10.51 3.03
CA ILE A 33 -0.13 10.94 4.08
C ILE A 33 -0.76 9.71 4.76
N ALA A 34 -1.21 8.73 3.97
CA ALA A 34 -1.76 7.47 4.46
C ALA A 34 -0.78 6.73 5.40
N ALA A 35 0.52 6.73 5.06
CA ALA A 35 1.57 6.14 5.89
C ALA A 35 1.81 6.86 7.23
N LYS A 36 1.25 8.06 7.43
CA LYS A 36 1.34 8.83 8.68
C LYS A 36 0.05 8.79 9.50
N MET A 37 -1.02 8.20 8.96
CA MET A 37 -2.29 8.10 9.67
C MET A 37 -2.17 7.11 10.81
N THR A 38 -2.57 7.52 12.01
CA THR A 38 -2.64 6.66 13.18
C THR A 38 -4.09 6.44 13.60
N TYR A 39 -4.36 5.27 14.17
CA TYR A 39 -5.64 5.01 14.82
C TYR A 39 -5.77 5.86 16.08
N ARG A 40 -7.00 6.22 16.42
CA ARG A 40 -7.27 6.91 17.68
C ARG A 40 -6.94 5.99 18.85
N GLU A 41 -6.05 6.45 19.72
CA GLU A 41 -5.67 5.70 20.92
C GLU A 41 -6.69 5.93 22.04
N CYS A 42 -7.38 4.86 22.45
CA CYS A 42 -8.33 4.91 23.56
C CYS A 42 -7.69 4.77 24.94
N GLY A 43 -6.37 4.59 25.03
CA GLY A 43 -5.65 4.56 26.30
C GLY A 43 -5.62 5.91 27.03
N ASN A 44 -5.65 7.03 26.29
CA ASN A 44 -5.66 8.38 26.88
C ASN A 44 -6.31 9.44 25.95
N PRO A 45 -7.63 9.37 25.74
CA PRO A 45 -8.32 10.27 24.80
C PRO A 45 -8.34 11.73 25.30
N GLN A 46 -7.73 12.63 24.53
CA GLN A 46 -7.59 14.04 24.92
C GLN A 46 -8.80 14.92 24.57
N THR A 47 -9.55 14.58 23.51
CA THR A 47 -10.66 15.42 23.02
C THR A 47 -12.01 14.93 23.55
N PRO A 48 -13.03 15.80 23.68
CA PRO A 48 -14.39 15.38 24.05
C PRO A 48 -14.96 14.29 23.14
N VAL A 49 -14.78 14.44 21.82
CA VAL A 49 -15.15 13.42 20.82
C VAL A 49 -14.36 12.13 21.04
N GLY A 50 -13.05 12.22 21.27
CA GLY A 50 -12.22 11.04 21.51
C GLY A 50 -12.65 10.29 22.76
N LYS A 51 -13.01 11.01 23.84
CA LYS A 51 -13.56 10.42 25.06
C LYS A 51 -14.91 9.76 24.81
N ALA A 52 -15.78 10.41 24.03
CA ALA A 52 -17.09 9.86 23.69
C ALA A 52 -16.97 8.57 22.86
N ILE A 53 -16.15 8.60 21.80
CA ILE A 53 -15.86 7.41 20.98
C ILE A 53 -15.30 6.30 21.86
N CYS A 54 -14.21 6.56 22.61
CA CYS A 54 -13.50 5.53 23.35
C CYS A 54 -14.26 4.94 24.55
N ASN A 55 -15.17 5.69 25.15
CA ASN A 55 -15.94 5.24 26.31
C ASN A 55 -17.37 4.80 25.97
N SER A 56 -17.77 4.87 24.70
CA SER A 56 -19.13 4.53 24.29
C SER A 56 -19.41 3.05 24.50
N LYS A 57 -20.57 2.76 25.10
CA LYS A 57 -21.15 1.42 25.24
C LYS A 57 -22.48 1.32 24.52
N LEU A 58 -22.57 1.85 23.30
CA LEU A 58 -23.76 1.73 22.47
C LEU A 58 -24.19 0.26 22.37
N ARG A 59 -25.39 -0.05 22.89
CA ARG A 59 -25.96 -1.40 22.95
C ARG A 59 -25.09 -2.43 23.67
N GLY A 60 -24.27 -2.00 24.63
CA GLY A 60 -23.41 -2.89 25.42
C GLY A 60 -22.10 -3.31 24.73
N PHE A 61 -21.78 -2.74 23.56
CA PHE A 61 -20.56 -3.01 22.81
C PHE A 61 -19.75 -1.74 22.55
N ASP A 62 -18.45 -1.90 22.31
CA ASP A 62 -17.53 -0.84 21.91
C ASP A 62 -17.72 -0.49 20.42
N TYR A 63 -18.93 -0.05 20.05
CA TYR A 63 -19.30 0.17 18.66
C TYR A 63 -18.58 1.37 18.03
N LEU A 64 -18.50 2.50 18.73
CA LEU A 64 -17.87 3.71 18.18
C LEU A 64 -16.36 3.55 17.96
N PRO A 65 -15.57 2.94 18.86
CA PRO A 65 -14.15 2.68 18.60
C PRO A 65 -13.93 1.79 17.37
N LEU A 66 -14.75 0.74 17.21
CA LEU A 66 -14.67 -0.15 16.05
C LEU A 66 -15.04 0.56 14.75
N ALA A 67 -16.08 1.41 14.79
CA ALA A 67 -16.49 2.22 13.64
C ALA A 67 -15.41 3.24 13.26
N ASP A 68 -14.83 3.96 14.24
CA ASP A 68 -13.74 4.92 14.04
C ASP A 68 -12.52 4.24 13.41
N GLY A 69 -12.09 3.10 13.96
CA GLY A 69 -10.98 2.32 13.40
C GLY A 69 -11.25 1.85 11.96
N SER A 70 -12.47 1.36 11.69
CA SER A 70 -12.86 0.93 10.34
C SER A 70 -12.85 2.08 9.33
N ILE A 71 -13.29 3.27 9.74
CA ILE A 71 -13.29 4.48 8.91
C ILE A 71 -11.86 4.94 8.61
N ILE A 72 -10.98 4.97 9.60
CA ILE A 72 -9.57 5.31 9.38
C ILE A 72 -8.93 4.30 8.42
N GLY A 73 -9.18 3.01 8.59
CA GLY A 73 -8.71 1.98 7.67
C GLY A 73 -9.22 2.18 6.23
N ALA A 74 -10.50 2.50 6.05
CA ALA A 74 -11.07 2.79 4.72
C ALA A 74 -10.50 4.08 4.11
N TYR A 75 -10.28 5.11 4.92
CA TYR A 75 -9.71 6.38 4.47
C TYR A 75 -8.24 6.22 4.03
N VAL A 76 -7.45 5.45 4.78
CA VAL A 76 -6.07 5.07 4.41
C VAL A 76 -6.06 4.35 3.06
N LYS A 77 -6.98 3.40 2.82
CA LYS A 77 -7.12 2.73 1.52
C LYS A 77 -7.45 3.72 0.39
N ALA A 78 -8.40 4.62 0.62
CA ALA A 78 -8.78 5.64 -0.37
C ALA A 78 -7.62 6.59 -0.71
N LEU A 79 -6.85 7.04 0.29
CA LEU A 79 -5.65 7.86 0.08
C LEU A 79 -4.58 7.13 -0.76
N ARG A 80 -4.34 5.84 -0.50
CA ARG A 80 -3.41 5.02 -1.30
C ARG A 80 -3.89 4.83 -2.74
N ALA A 81 -5.21 4.69 -2.94
CA ALA A 81 -5.81 4.56 -4.26
C ALA A 81 -5.79 5.87 -5.06
N ALA A 82 -5.89 7.02 -4.37
CA ALA A 82 -5.89 8.34 -5.02
C ALA A 82 -4.52 8.71 -5.64
N GLY A 83 -3.41 8.22 -5.09
CA GLY A 83 -2.07 8.46 -5.63
C GLY A 83 -1.54 9.88 -5.40
N ILE A 84 -0.53 10.26 -6.19
CA ILE A 84 0.23 11.52 -6.02
C ILE A 84 -0.25 12.57 -7.02
N GLY A 85 -0.50 13.79 -6.55
CA GLY A 85 -0.81 14.96 -7.36
C GLY A 85 -2.19 14.91 -8.04
N THR A 86 -3.09 14.04 -7.59
CA THR A 86 -4.41 13.88 -8.20
C THR A 86 -5.45 14.80 -7.58
N ALA A 87 -6.47 15.16 -8.36
CA ALA A 87 -7.63 15.89 -7.85
C ALA A 87 -8.37 15.09 -6.77
N ASP A 88 -8.40 13.76 -6.92
CA ASP A 88 -8.97 12.84 -5.93
C ASP A 88 -8.24 12.90 -4.58
N CYS A 89 -6.91 12.99 -4.61
CA CYS A 89 -6.10 13.14 -3.40
C CYS A 89 -6.47 14.42 -2.65
N LYS A 90 -6.57 15.55 -3.36
CA LYS A 90 -7.01 16.82 -2.77
C LYS A 90 -8.44 16.73 -2.19
N ALA A 91 -9.39 16.21 -2.97
CA ALA A 91 -10.78 16.10 -2.55
C ALA A 91 -10.96 15.19 -1.32
N LEU A 92 -10.21 14.09 -1.23
CA LEU A 92 -10.21 13.20 -0.06
C LEU A 92 -9.77 13.91 1.23
N LEU A 93 -8.70 14.70 1.16
CA LEU A 93 -8.21 15.46 2.31
C LEU A 93 -9.24 16.51 2.76
N GLU A 94 -9.87 17.20 1.82
CA GLU A 94 -10.93 18.19 2.10
C GLU A 94 -12.17 17.54 2.72
N TRP A 95 -12.63 16.41 2.18
CA TRP A 95 -13.76 15.66 2.72
C TRP A 95 -13.49 15.12 4.13
N HIS A 96 -12.28 14.60 4.37
CA HIS A 96 -11.92 14.11 5.69
C HIS A 96 -11.88 15.25 6.73
N ALA A 97 -11.32 16.40 6.36
CA ALA A 97 -11.34 17.57 7.23
C ALA A 97 -12.78 18.05 7.53
N GLY A 98 -13.69 17.95 6.56
CA GLY A 98 -15.12 18.21 6.76
C GLY A 98 -15.77 17.21 7.73
N TYR A 99 -15.47 15.92 7.59
CA TYR A 99 -15.94 14.86 8.48
C TYR A 99 -15.48 15.08 9.94
N GLU A 100 -14.20 15.38 10.17
CA GLU A 100 -13.69 15.64 11.53
C GLU A 100 -14.38 16.84 12.18
N LYS A 101 -14.71 17.88 11.41
CA LYS A 101 -15.52 19.01 11.89
C LYS A 101 -16.95 18.59 12.28
N GLN A 102 -17.56 17.71 11.51
CA GLN A 102 -18.89 17.17 11.84
C GLN A 102 -18.87 16.33 13.11
N LEU A 103 -17.83 15.50 13.31
CA LEU A 103 -17.65 14.77 14.56
C LEU A 103 -17.47 15.72 15.75
N ALA A 104 -16.64 16.77 15.60
CA ALA A 104 -16.43 17.78 16.65
C ALA A 104 -17.75 18.45 17.06
N ALA A 105 -18.62 18.77 16.10
CA ALA A 105 -19.93 19.38 16.36
C ALA A 105 -20.90 18.47 17.12
N CYS A 106 -20.74 17.14 17.04
CA CYS A 106 -21.56 16.19 17.80
C CYS A 106 -21.21 16.15 19.30
N GLY A 107 -20.02 16.63 19.71
CA GLY A 107 -19.55 16.56 21.09
C GLY A 107 -19.56 15.12 21.63
N THR A 108 -20.38 14.86 22.65
CA THR A 108 -20.52 13.55 23.30
C THR A 108 -21.81 12.81 22.90
N ASN A 109 -22.51 13.22 21.84
CA ASN A 109 -23.73 12.56 21.40
C ASN A 109 -23.41 11.34 20.52
N ASP A 110 -23.46 10.16 21.12
CA ASP A 110 -23.16 8.88 20.48
C ASP A 110 -23.95 8.60 19.19
N GLN A 111 -25.24 8.96 19.14
CA GLN A 111 -26.05 8.75 17.93
C GLN A 111 -25.67 9.71 16.81
N CYS A 112 -25.32 10.96 17.16
CA CYS A 112 -24.80 11.93 16.19
C CYS A 112 -23.45 11.46 15.62
N LEU A 113 -22.55 10.98 16.47
CA LEU A 113 -21.25 10.44 16.05
C LEU A 113 -21.43 9.26 15.11
N LEU A 114 -22.25 8.27 15.50
CA LEU A 114 -22.53 7.09 14.69
C LEU A 114 -23.13 7.46 13.31
N LYS A 115 -24.09 8.38 13.26
CA LYS A 115 -24.70 8.83 12.01
C LYS A 115 -23.67 9.43 11.04
N ASN A 116 -22.75 10.26 11.55
CA ASN A 116 -21.70 10.86 10.73
C ASN A 116 -20.67 9.81 10.29
N MET A 117 -20.29 8.90 11.18
CA MET A 117 -19.43 7.75 10.88
C MET A 117 -20.01 6.88 9.74
N ASP A 118 -21.27 6.47 9.84
CA ASP A 118 -21.93 5.67 8.81
C ASP A 118 -22.01 6.41 7.46
N THR A 119 -22.29 7.71 7.49
CA THR A 119 -22.38 8.53 6.28
C THR A 119 -21.03 8.68 5.59
N TYR A 120 -19.97 8.91 6.37
CA TYR A 120 -18.62 9.02 5.84
C TYR A 120 -18.08 7.67 5.36
N SER A 121 -18.36 6.58 6.08
CA SER A 121 -18.03 5.21 5.64
C SER A 121 -18.62 4.90 4.25
N ARG A 122 -19.92 5.17 4.04
CA ARG A 122 -20.56 5.02 2.71
C ARG A 122 -19.92 5.90 1.63
N THR A 123 -19.45 7.09 2.01
CA THR A 123 -18.76 8.00 1.09
C THR A 123 -17.40 7.41 0.69
N LEU A 124 -16.63 6.92 1.65
CA LEU A 124 -15.34 6.26 1.41
C LEU A 124 -15.50 5.02 0.52
N THR A 125 -16.52 4.19 0.73
CA THR A 125 -16.80 3.04 -0.15
C THR A 125 -17.00 3.47 -1.60
N LYS A 126 -17.84 4.50 -1.85
CA LYS A 126 -18.06 5.01 -3.22
C LYS A 126 -16.80 5.56 -3.86
N ILE A 127 -15.95 6.22 -3.07
CA ILE A 127 -14.67 6.75 -3.57
C ILE A 127 -13.72 5.62 -3.89
N GLU A 128 -13.61 4.62 -3.00
CA GLU A 128 -12.79 3.45 -3.24
C GLU A 128 -13.22 2.70 -4.50
N ASP A 129 -14.52 2.48 -4.70
CA ASP A 129 -15.08 1.85 -5.91
C ASP A 129 -14.72 2.63 -7.18
N ARG A 130 -14.72 3.96 -7.12
CA ARG A 130 -14.35 4.83 -8.25
C ARG A 130 -12.86 4.81 -8.54
N LEU A 131 -12.02 4.82 -7.50
CA LEU A 131 -10.55 4.87 -7.63
C LEU A 131 -9.94 3.49 -7.93
N GLN A 132 -10.71 2.43 -7.73
CA GLN A 132 -10.29 1.07 -8.02
C GLN A 132 -10.17 0.84 -9.52
N THR A 133 -8.93 0.73 -10.00
CA THR A 133 -8.66 0.18 -11.33
C THR A 133 -8.86 -1.34 -11.29
N PRO A 134 -9.90 -1.93 -11.90
CA PRO A 134 -10.17 -3.35 -11.74
C PRO A 134 -9.05 -4.23 -12.33
N LEU A 135 -8.54 -5.16 -11.52
CA LEU A 135 -7.73 -6.27 -12.03
C LEU A 135 -8.68 -7.41 -12.42
N SER A 136 -8.96 -7.55 -13.72
CA SER A 136 -9.84 -8.61 -14.21
C SER A 136 -9.09 -9.89 -14.55
N ASP A 137 -9.70 -11.03 -14.24
CA ASP A 137 -9.21 -12.35 -14.66
C ASP A 137 -9.05 -12.45 -16.18
N ALA A 138 -9.94 -11.82 -16.95
CA ALA A 138 -9.85 -11.78 -18.40
C ALA A 138 -8.60 -11.04 -18.89
N ALA A 139 -8.18 -9.97 -18.20
CA ALA A 139 -6.96 -9.25 -18.54
C ALA A 139 -5.71 -10.09 -18.22
N LEU A 140 -5.68 -10.76 -17.07
CA LEU A 140 -4.62 -11.71 -16.72
C LEU A 140 -4.53 -12.87 -17.70
N GLN A 141 -5.67 -13.46 -18.08
CA GLN A 141 -5.75 -14.53 -19.06
C GLN A 141 -5.19 -14.07 -20.42
N ARG A 142 -5.58 -12.89 -20.90
CA ARG A 142 -5.03 -12.34 -22.17
C ARG A 142 -3.52 -12.10 -22.09
N PHE A 143 -3.03 -11.70 -20.92
CA PHE A 143 -1.62 -11.36 -20.75
C PHE A 143 -0.71 -12.60 -20.57
N ALA A 144 -1.11 -13.57 -19.74
CA ALA A 144 -0.28 -14.70 -19.30
C ALA A 144 -0.86 -16.10 -19.60
N GLY A 145 -2.10 -16.19 -20.09
CA GLY A 145 -2.77 -17.45 -20.39
C GLY A 145 -2.12 -18.17 -21.57
N GLY A 146 -1.39 -19.25 -21.28
CA GLY A 146 -0.68 -20.06 -22.28
C GLY A 146 0.86 -19.93 -22.21
N ALA A 147 1.37 -19.03 -21.39
CA ALA A 147 2.79 -18.97 -21.04
C ALA A 147 3.13 -20.04 -20.00
N TRP A 148 4.27 -20.71 -20.18
CA TRP A 148 4.80 -21.67 -19.20
C TRP A 148 6.05 -21.10 -18.53
N LEU A 149 6.11 -21.26 -17.21
CA LEU A 149 7.27 -20.94 -16.39
C LEU A 149 7.92 -22.25 -15.93
N GLN A 150 9.25 -22.30 -15.98
CA GLN A 150 10.01 -23.42 -15.42
C GLN A 150 11.09 -22.89 -14.48
N SER A 151 10.84 -22.90 -13.18
CA SER A 151 11.86 -22.61 -12.18
C SER A 151 12.95 -23.70 -12.18
N PRO A 152 14.19 -23.40 -11.78
CA PRO A 152 15.24 -24.40 -11.64
C PRO A 152 14.79 -25.55 -10.71
N GLY A 153 15.00 -26.80 -11.13
CA GLY A 153 14.62 -27.98 -10.34
C GLY A 153 13.12 -28.31 -10.31
N GLU A 154 12.26 -27.49 -10.91
CA GLU A 154 10.81 -27.69 -10.90
C GLU A 154 10.25 -28.14 -12.26
N LYS A 155 9.08 -28.79 -12.21
CA LYS A 155 8.30 -29.08 -13.41
C LYS A 155 7.73 -27.78 -13.98
N PRO A 156 7.65 -27.62 -15.31
CA PRO A 156 6.99 -26.47 -15.90
C PRO A 156 5.55 -26.32 -15.42
N THR A 157 5.15 -25.11 -15.03
CA THR A 157 3.80 -24.73 -14.61
C THR A 157 3.27 -23.60 -15.50
N LEU A 158 1.95 -23.42 -15.56
CA LEU A 158 1.37 -22.28 -16.26
C LEU A 158 1.66 -21.00 -15.50
N LEU A 159 2.17 -19.98 -16.19
CA LEU A 159 2.49 -18.69 -15.59
C LEU A 159 1.26 -18.10 -14.89
N LEU A 160 0.10 -18.15 -15.53
CA LEU A 160 -1.15 -17.62 -14.96
C LEU A 160 -1.52 -18.30 -13.63
N GLU A 161 -1.35 -19.62 -13.53
CA GLU A 161 -1.63 -20.36 -12.29
C GLU A 161 -0.65 -19.94 -11.18
N ARG A 162 0.64 -19.80 -11.52
CA ARG A 162 1.67 -19.32 -10.59
C ARG A 162 1.35 -17.90 -10.08
N ILE A 163 0.86 -17.02 -10.95
CA ILE A 163 0.45 -15.66 -10.59
C ILE A 163 -0.80 -15.69 -9.69
N ARG A 164 -1.83 -16.45 -10.05
CA ARG A 164 -3.06 -16.57 -9.24
C ARG A 164 -2.78 -17.12 -7.85
N ARG A 165 -1.93 -18.13 -7.73
CA ARG A 165 -1.52 -18.70 -6.44
C ARG A 165 -0.84 -17.67 -5.54
N GLY A 166 0.01 -16.82 -6.11
CA GLY A 166 0.63 -15.72 -5.38
C GLY A 166 -0.26 -14.48 -5.21
N LEU A 167 -1.47 -14.45 -5.79
CA LEU A 167 -2.48 -13.40 -5.59
C LEU A 167 -3.70 -13.94 -4.83
N SER A 168 -3.53 -14.96 -3.99
CA SER A 168 -4.65 -15.65 -3.33
C SER A 168 -5.12 -14.97 -2.04
N LEU A 169 -4.81 -13.68 -1.86
CA LEU A 169 -5.33 -12.85 -0.77
C LEU A 169 -6.60 -12.12 -1.19
N TYR A 170 -7.50 -11.91 -0.25
CA TYR A 170 -8.67 -11.06 -0.43
C TYR A 170 -8.93 -10.17 0.79
N PRO A 171 -9.13 -8.85 0.60
CA PRO A 171 -8.93 -8.10 -0.65
C PRO A 171 -7.44 -8.04 -1.03
N LEU A 172 -7.14 -7.86 -2.31
CA LEU A 172 -5.77 -7.70 -2.77
C LEU A 172 -5.21 -6.32 -2.36
N PRO A 173 -4.06 -6.28 -1.68
CA PRO A 173 -3.29 -5.06 -1.53
C PRO A 173 -2.99 -4.38 -2.87
N ARG A 174 -3.05 -3.06 -2.86
CA ARG A 174 -2.82 -2.25 -4.06
C ARG A 174 -2.30 -0.85 -3.74
N MET A 175 -1.71 -0.23 -4.75
CA MET A 175 -1.23 1.15 -4.69
C MET A 175 -1.25 1.81 -6.06
N ALA A 176 -1.74 3.05 -6.12
CA ALA A 176 -1.57 3.92 -7.28
C ALA A 176 -0.11 4.43 -7.35
N LEU A 177 0.52 4.24 -8.50
CA LEU A 177 1.89 4.63 -8.78
C LEU A 177 1.96 6.06 -9.34
N PRO A 178 3.11 6.77 -9.21
CA PRO A 178 3.26 8.13 -9.75
C PRO A 178 3.03 8.24 -11.26
N ASN A 179 3.28 7.16 -12.01
CA ASN A 179 3.05 7.10 -13.45
C ASN A 179 1.57 6.88 -13.82
N GLY A 180 0.67 6.78 -12.84
CA GLY A 180 -0.76 6.55 -13.02
C GLY A 180 -1.17 5.08 -13.12
N ASN A 181 -0.22 4.13 -13.11
CA ASN A 181 -0.52 2.71 -13.04
C ASN A 181 -0.94 2.30 -11.62
N THR A 182 -1.47 1.09 -11.48
CA THR A 182 -1.77 0.47 -10.19
C THR A 182 -0.96 -0.80 -10.02
N LEU A 183 -0.22 -0.93 -8.92
CA LEU A 183 0.44 -2.17 -8.52
C LEU A 183 -0.47 -2.93 -7.55
N TYR A 184 -0.68 -4.21 -7.86
CA TYR A 184 -1.36 -5.22 -7.07
C TYR A 184 -0.35 -6.25 -6.59
N TRP A 185 -0.52 -6.77 -5.38
CA TRP A 185 0.31 -7.88 -4.90
C TRP A 185 -0.44 -8.78 -3.93
N GLY A 186 0.13 -9.95 -3.66
CA GLY A 186 -0.33 -10.85 -2.62
C GLY A 186 0.69 -11.95 -2.33
N PHE A 187 0.25 -12.92 -1.54
CA PHE A 187 0.96 -14.16 -1.29
C PHE A 187 0.02 -15.35 -1.26
N GLN A 188 0.59 -16.56 -1.32
CA GLN A 188 -0.15 -17.79 -1.10
C GLN A 188 -0.47 -17.96 0.39
N PRO A 189 -1.74 -18.23 0.77
CA PRO A 189 -2.09 -18.59 2.14
C PRO A 189 -1.22 -19.74 2.67
N HIS A 190 -0.72 -19.60 3.90
CA HIS A 190 0.22 -20.52 4.55
C HIS A 190 1.60 -20.65 3.88
N ASN A 191 1.91 -19.80 2.89
CA ASN A 191 3.22 -19.74 2.25
C ASN A 191 3.53 -18.30 1.78
N ALA A 192 3.88 -17.44 2.73
CA ALA A 192 4.12 -16.01 2.47
C ALA A 192 5.36 -15.74 1.59
N THR A 193 6.27 -16.71 1.45
CA THR A 193 7.44 -16.57 0.56
C THR A 193 7.03 -16.66 -0.91
N LEU A 194 5.92 -17.34 -1.23
CA LEU A 194 5.36 -17.39 -2.58
C LEU A 194 4.43 -16.21 -2.83
N GLN A 195 4.96 -15.21 -3.51
CA GLN A 195 4.28 -13.95 -3.82
C GLN A 195 4.02 -13.79 -5.32
N SER A 196 3.11 -12.89 -5.65
CA SER A 196 2.95 -12.38 -7.01
C SER A 196 2.57 -10.92 -7.00
N LEU A 197 2.95 -10.23 -8.06
CA LEU A 197 2.58 -8.84 -8.29
C LEU A 197 2.08 -8.66 -9.72
N VAL A 198 1.21 -7.67 -9.91
CA VAL A 198 0.65 -7.29 -11.21
C VAL A 198 0.59 -5.79 -11.27
N ILE A 199 0.97 -5.23 -12.42
CA ILE A 199 0.80 -3.80 -12.67
C ILE A 199 -0.15 -3.62 -13.84
N VAL A 200 -1.16 -2.78 -13.63
CA VAL A 200 -2.15 -2.41 -14.64
C VAL A 200 -2.08 -0.91 -14.91
N ASP A 201 -2.41 -0.50 -16.13
CA ASP A 201 -2.66 0.91 -16.44
C ASP A 201 -4.04 1.36 -15.95
N ARG A 202 -4.38 2.64 -16.13
CA ARG A 202 -5.65 3.24 -15.70
C ARG A 202 -6.88 2.58 -16.34
N GLN A 203 -6.72 1.89 -17.47
CA GLN A 203 -7.78 1.19 -18.17
C GLN A 203 -7.94 -0.26 -17.68
N GLY A 204 -7.10 -0.71 -16.73
CA GLY A 204 -7.09 -2.08 -16.23
C GLY A 204 -6.38 -3.07 -17.16
N THR A 205 -5.60 -2.58 -18.13
CA THR A 205 -4.77 -3.43 -18.99
C THR A 205 -3.51 -3.83 -18.24
N VAL A 206 -3.21 -5.13 -18.21
CA VAL A 206 -1.99 -5.65 -17.57
C VAL A 206 -0.77 -5.22 -18.37
N GLN A 207 0.15 -4.54 -17.70
CA GLN A 207 1.42 -4.05 -18.23
C GLN A 207 2.58 -5.01 -17.87
N LEU A 208 2.50 -5.60 -16.68
CA LEU A 208 3.53 -6.47 -16.12
C LEU A 208 2.93 -7.47 -15.14
N VAL A 209 3.45 -8.69 -15.11
CA VAL A 209 3.23 -9.65 -14.00
C VAL A 209 4.56 -10.10 -13.43
N GLY A 210 4.61 -10.37 -12.13
CA GLY A 210 5.81 -10.84 -11.43
C GLY A 210 5.53 -12.08 -10.60
N ALA A 211 6.38 -13.10 -10.74
CA ALA A 211 6.45 -14.24 -9.83
C ALA A 211 7.62 -14.01 -8.86
N VAL A 212 7.34 -14.10 -7.56
CA VAL A 212 8.31 -13.77 -6.51
C VAL A 212 8.38 -14.90 -5.50
N ASP A 213 9.59 -15.31 -5.14
CA ASP A 213 9.88 -16.37 -4.17
C ASP A 213 10.97 -15.89 -3.19
N GLY A 214 10.84 -16.20 -1.90
CA GLY A 214 11.92 -16.05 -0.90
C GLY A 214 12.29 -14.63 -0.47
N ILE A 215 11.38 -13.65 -0.59
CA ILE A 215 11.62 -12.22 -0.27
C ILE A 215 10.84 -11.74 0.96
N TYR A 216 9.88 -12.52 1.45
CA TYR A 216 9.04 -12.08 2.56
C TYR A 216 9.78 -12.12 3.89
N LEU A 217 9.69 -11.02 4.65
CA LEU A 217 10.18 -10.90 6.04
C LEU A 217 11.61 -11.42 6.19
N GLY A 218 12.51 -10.99 5.31
CA GLY A 218 13.90 -11.39 5.33
C GLY A 218 14.70 -10.82 6.51
N LEU A 219 14.10 -10.49 7.66
CA LEU A 219 14.84 -10.02 8.84
C LEU A 219 15.07 -11.20 9.81
N PRO A 220 16.28 -11.77 9.87
CA PRO A 220 16.56 -12.86 10.79
C PRO A 220 16.50 -12.38 12.23
N GLU A 221 16.16 -13.30 13.15
CA GLU A 221 16.13 -13.02 14.58
C GLU A 221 17.49 -12.43 15.05
N GLY A 222 17.43 -11.33 15.81
CA GLY A 222 18.61 -10.65 16.33
C GLY A 222 19.43 -9.83 15.32
N LYS A 223 18.99 -9.71 14.04
CA LYS A 223 19.69 -8.90 13.04
C LYS A 223 18.98 -7.58 12.74
N ALA A 224 19.78 -6.54 12.54
CA ALA A 224 19.30 -5.22 12.13
C ALA A 224 19.15 -5.05 10.60
N VAL A 225 19.73 -5.97 9.83
CA VAL A 225 19.82 -5.87 8.36
C VAL A 225 19.04 -7.04 7.73
N PRO A 226 18.11 -6.76 6.80
CA PRO A 226 17.42 -7.81 6.06
C PRO A 226 18.38 -8.62 5.19
N GLN A 227 18.05 -9.88 4.96
CA GLN A 227 18.78 -10.85 4.16
C GLN A 227 17.78 -11.60 3.27
N LEU A 228 18.21 -11.93 2.05
CA LEU A 228 17.42 -12.72 1.13
C LEU A 228 17.61 -14.21 1.41
N GLU A 229 16.58 -15.01 1.15
CA GLU A 229 16.73 -16.46 1.12
C GLU A 229 17.68 -16.86 -0.04
N PRO A 230 18.44 -17.97 0.09
CA PRO A 230 19.39 -18.39 -0.95
C PRO A 230 18.76 -18.61 -2.34
N ASP A 231 17.48 -18.98 -2.37
CA ASP A 231 16.68 -19.23 -3.57
C ASP A 231 15.75 -18.05 -3.92
N ALA A 232 15.92 -16.90 -3.27
CA ALA A 232 15.12 -15.72 -3.53
C ALA A 232 15.19 -15.30 -5.00
N GLN A 233 14.03 -15.00 -5.60
CA GLN A 233 13.95 -14.56 -7.00
C GLN A 233 12.77 -13.63 -7.25
N ILE A 234 12.99 -12.66 -8.13
CA ILE A 234 11.92 -11.83 -8.73
C ILE A 234 11.98 -12.06 -10.24
N ALA A 235 11.04 -12.83 -10.77
CA ALA A 235 10.88 -13.01 -12.21
C ALA A 235 9.75 -12.11 -12.73
N LEU A 236 10.12 -11.09 -13.52
CA LEU A 236 9.20 -10.15 -14.13
C LEU A 236 8.92 -10.52 -15.59
N PHE A 237 7.67 -10.43 -15.99
CA PHE A 237 7.21 -10.78 -17.33
C PHE A 237 6.47 -9.60 -17.94
N VAL A 238 6.96 -9.12 -19.09
CA VAL A 238 6.42 -7.97 -19.79
C VAL A 238 6.20 -8.29 -21.27
N ARG A 239 5.26 -7.59 -21.91
CA ARG A 239 5.12 -7.58 -23.37
C ARG A 239 5.74 -6.35 -24.01
N ASP A 240 6.06 -5.34 -23.21
CA ASP A 240 6.71 -4.11 -23.64
C ASP A 240 7.85 -3.78 -22.66
N ALA A 241 9.05 -3.57 -23.19
CA ALA A 241 10.21 -3.20 -22.40
C ALA A 241 10.06 -1.81 -21.76
N GLN A 242 9.26 -0.92 -22.36
CA GLN A 242 8.97 0.39 -21.77
C GLN A 242 8.20 0.26 -20.46
N ALA A 243 7.27 -0.69 -20.37
CA ALA A 243 6.53 -1.00 -19.14
C ALA A 243 7.49 -1.44 -18.01
N LEU A 244 8.56 -2.17 -18.33
CA LEU A 244 9.58 -2.51 -17.34
C LEU A 244 10.29 -1.26 -16.81
N GLN A 245 10.73 -0.35 -17.69
CA GLN A 245 11.42 0.88 -17.29
C GLN A 245 10.54 1.78 -16.40
N GLN A 246 9.27 1.95 -16.76
CA GLN A 246 8.34 2.81 -16.03
C GLN A 246 7.99 2.30 -14.63
N ASN A 247 8.05 0.99 -14.42
CA ASN A 247 7.52 0.36 -13.21
C ASN A 247 8.60 -0.25 -12.30
N LEU A 248 9.83 -0.41 -12.78
CA LEU A 248 10.93 -0.98 -12.00
C LEU A 248 11.20 -0.24 -10.67
N PRO A 249 11.14 1.10 -10.57
CA PRO A 249 11.28 1.80 -9.28
C PRO A 249 10.25 1.37 -8.24
N ALA A 250 9.00 1.13 -8.66
CA ALA A 250 7.94 0.67 -7.78
C ALA A 250 8.15 -0.77 -7.33
N ILE A 251 8.62 -1.64 -8.21
CA ILE A 251 8.92 -3.05 -7.88
C ILE A 251 10.06 -3.14 -6.88
N ARG A 252 11.09 -2.29 -6.99
CA ARG A 252 12.18 -2.21 -6.01
C ARG A 252 11.68 -1.75 -4.65
N GLY A 253 10.87 -0.69 -4.61
CA GLY A 253 10.26 -0.20 -3.37
C GLY A 253 9.36 -1.24 -2.70
N TRP A 254 8.55 -1.94 -3.50
CA TRP A 254 7.70 -3.04 -3.05
C TRP A 254 8.53 -4.19 -2.48
N ALA A 255 9.61 -4.61 -3.15
CA ALA A 255 10.46 -5.70 -2.68
C ALA A 255 11.17 -5.35 -1.36
N ALA A 256 11.65 -4.12 -1.21
CA ALA A 256 12.18 -3.63 0.05
C ALA A 256 11.12 -3.62 1.16
N ALA A 257 9.87 -3.26 0.86
CA ALA A 257 8.77 -3.37 1.81
C ALA A 257 8.46 -4.84 2.18
N SER A 258 8.48 -5.76 1.22
CA SER A 258 8.32 -7.20 1.45
C SER A 258 9.40 -7.75 2.38
N LEU A 259 10.67 -7.34 2.19
CA LEU A 259 11.78 -7.74 3.06
C LEU A 259 11.58 -7.27 4.51
N LEU A 260 10.92 -6.14 4.67
CA LEU A 260 10.54 -5.59 5.97
C LEU A 260 9.21 -6.13 6.48
N GLY A 261 8.56 -7.06 5.76
CA GLY A 261 7.27 -7.64 6.16
C GLY A 261 6.08 -6.69 6.03
N PHE A 262 6.19 -5.65 5.21
CA PHE A 262 5.17 -4.60 5.02
C PHE A 262 4.75 -3.85 6.30
N ASN A 263 5.47 -4.01 7.40
CA ASN A 263 5.05 -3.51 8.73
C ASN A 263 5.93 -2.35 9.26
N VAL A 264 6.91 -1.88 8.49
CA VAL A 264 7.83 -0.82 8.92
C VAL A 264 7.45 0.54 8.34
N GLU A 265 7.21 1.50 9.23
CA GLU A 265 7.08 2.92 8.91
C GLU A 265 8.46 3.57 8.87
N CYS A 266 8.98 3.83 7.67
CA CYS A 266 10.36 4.31 7.47
C CYS A 266 10.66 5.71 8.02
N ASN A 267 9.65 6.46 8.41
CA ASN A 267 9.75 7.79 9.01
C ASN A 267 9.84 7.76 10.55
N LYS A 268 9.63 6.60 11.20
CA LYS A 268 9.76 6.48 12.66
C LYS A 268 11.23 6.53 13.08
N PRO A 269 11.56 7.22 14.19
CA PRO A 269 12.91 7.17 14.78
C PRO A 269 13.37 5.72 14.97
N GLY A 270 14.55 5.38 14.47
CA GLY A 270 15.11 4.02 14.52
C GLY A 270 14.68 3.08 13.38
N ALA A 271 13.62 3.40 12.62
CA ALA A 271 13.17 2.59 11.48
C ALA A 271 13.83 3.02 10.15
N ALA A 272 14.26 4.27 10.02
CA ALA A 272 14.86 4.82 8.80
C ALA A 272 16.09 4.02 8.32
N ALA A 273 16.99 3.65 9.23
CA ALA A 273 18.18 2.87 8.91
C ALA A 273 17.83 1.48 8.36
N ARG A 274 16.77 0.84 8.89
CA ARG A 274 16.29 -0.47 8.41
C ARG A 274 15.68 -0.35 7.01
N CYS A 275 14.91 0.70 6.75
CA CYS A 275 14.38 0.94 5.41
C CYS A 275 15.47 1.21 4.38
N PHE A 276 16.44 2.05 4.73
CA PHE A 276 17.59 2.31 3.87
C PHE A 276 18.42 1.03 3.60
N ALA A 277 18.61 0.20 4.63
CA ALA A 277 19.27 -1.10 4.46
C ALA A 277 18.48 -2.00 3.50
N ALA A 278 17.15 -2.07 3.61
CA ALA A 278 16.32 -2.84 2.68
C ALA A 278 16.39 -2.33 1.24
N GLU A 279 16.40 -1.01 1.04
CA GLU A 279 16.49 -0.37 -0.28
C GLU A 279 17.82 -0.63 -0.99
N THR A 280 18.90 -0.88 -0.25
CA THR A 280 20.25 -1.10 -0.80
C THR A 280 20.57 -2.56 -1.09
N ILE A 281 19.70 -3.50 -0.69
CA ILE A 281 19.88 -4.93 -0.98
C ILE A 281 19.80 -5.16 -2.49
N ALA A 282 20.81 -5.85 -3.03
CA ALA A 282 20.81 -6.27 -4.42
C ALA A 282 19.73 -7.34 -4.64
N LEU A 283 18.63 -6.94 -5.29
CA LEU A 283 17.51 -7.84 -5.55
C LEU A 283 17.83 -8.84 -6.68
N PRO A 284 17.45 -10.12 -6.54
CA PRO A 284 17.64 -11.18 -7.54
C PRO A 284 16.60 -11.07 -8.66
N LEU A 285 16.61 -9.93 -9.35
CA LEU A 285 15.60 -9.56 -10.32
C LEU A 285 16.02 -10.00 -11.73
N ARG A 286 15.10 -10.65 -12.43
CA ARG A 286 15.22 -11.02 -13.85
C ARG A 286 13.95 -10.61 -14.57
N ALA A 287 14.09 -10.09 -15.79
CA ALA A 287 12.95 -9.73 -16.63
C ALA A 287 12.93 -10.58 -17.90
N TYR A 288 11.73 -10.83 -18.43
CA TYR A 288 11.50 -11.70 -19.58
C TYR A 288 10.45 -11.12 -20.53
N ASP A 289 10.67 -11.27 -21.85
CA ASP A 289 9.69 -10.86 -22.87
C ASP A 289 8.67 -11.99 -23.13
N LEU A 290 7.40 -11.73 -22.77
CA LEU A 290 6.27 -12.64 -23.00
C LEU A 290 5.89 -12.81 -24.48
N ARG A 291 6.34 -11.93 -25.37
CA ARG A 291 6.12 -12.09 -26.81
C ARG A 291 7.04 -13.14 -27.40
N CYS A 292 8.08 -13.54 -26.68
CA CYS A 292 9.01 -14.56 -27.12
C CYS A 292 8.32 -15.92 -27.20
N ARG A 293 8.42 -16.58 -28.37
CA ARG A 293 7.76 -17.87 -28.65
C ARG A 293 8.70 -19.06 -28.61
N GLN A 294 9.77 -19.00 -27.82
CA GLN A 294 10.68 -20.14 -27.70
C GLN A 294 9.95 -21.36 -27.12
N LYS A 295 9.91 -22.44 -27.91
CA LYS A 295 9.25 -23.69 -27.54
C LYS A 295 10.28 -24.70 -27.07
N VAL A 296 10.05 -25.29 -25.90
CA VAL A 296 10.83 -26.43 -25.38
C VAL A 296 9.84 -27.57 -25.12
N HIS A 297 10.06 -28.72 -25.75
CA HIS A 297 9.14 -29.87 -25.72
C HIS A 297 7.67 -29.48 -26.00
N GLY A 298 7.45 -28.59 -26.98
CA GLY A 298 6.13 -28.12 -27.39
C GLY A 298 5.51 -27.01 -26.52
N LYS A 299 6.13 -26.63 -25.39
CA LYS A 299 5.64 -25.57 -24.49
C LYS A 299 6.36 -24.25 -24.72
N VAL A 300 5.64 -23.12 -24.74
CA VAL A 300 6.24 -21.78 -24.81
C VAL A 300 6.79 -21.40 -23.43
N LEU A 301 8.10 -21.57 -23.24
CA LEU A 301 8.76 -21.22 -21.98
C LEU A 301 9.16 -19.75 -21.99
N VAL A 302 8.56 -18.96 -21.10
CA VAL A 302 8.76 -17.50 -21.12
C VAL A 302 10.04 -17.05 -20.42
N ASN A 303 10.58 -17.85 -19.50
CA ASN A 303 11.82 -17.52 -18.79
C ASN A 303 13.10 -17.88 -19.57
N ARG A 304 13.02 -17.96 -20.90
CA ARG A 304 14.15 -18.23 -21.81
C ARG A 304 14.58 -17.02 -22.63
N CYS A 305 13.82 -15.93 -22.58
CA CYS A 305 14.10 -14.71 -23.35
C CYS A 305 14.33 -13.56 -22.38
N PRO A 306 15.52 -13.49 -21.75
CA PRO A 306 15.82 -12.46 -20.77
C PRO A 306 15.86 -11.09 -21.43
N LEU A 307 15.32 -10.11 -20.72
CA LEU A 307 15.45 -8.70 -21.04
C LEU A 307 16.50 -8.07 -20.11
N PRO A 308 17.34 -7.15 -20.63
CA PRO A 308 18.23 -6.38 -19.77
C PRO A 308 17.40 -5.49 -18.84
N LEU A 309 17.84 -5.37 -17.60
CA LEU A 309 17.20 -4.46 -16.65
C LEU A 309 17.60 -3.02 -16.97
N PRO A 310 16.64 -2.10 -17.15
CA PRO A 310 16.95 -0.71 -17.39
C PRO A 310 17.62 -0.10 -16.16
N LYS A 311 18.56 0.82 -16.38
CA LYS A 311 19.09 1.69 -15.32
C LYS A 311 18.00 2.70 -14.99
N VAL A 312 17.37 2.53 -13.83
CA VAL A 312 16.37 3.46 -13.30
C VAL A 312 16.94 4.17 -12.08
N SER A 313 16.79 5.48 -12.03
CA SER A 313 17.05 6.29 -10.84
C SER A 313 15.80 6.35 -9.98
N GLY A 314 16.00 6.40 -8.66
CA GLY A 314 14.92 6.46 -7.69
C GLY A 314 14.38 5.10 -7.29
N ILE A 315 13.96 5.03 -6.03
CA ILE A 315 13.21 3.93 -5.42
C ILE A 315 11.99 4.58 -4.78
N LEU A 316 10.80 4.00 -4.98
CA LEU A 316 9.65 4.42 -4.19
C LEU A 316 9.86 3.95 -2.75
N SER A 317 9.68 4.85 -1.79
CA SER A 317 9.90 4.51 -0.39
C SER A 317 9.10 3.26 0.01
N PRO A 318 9.69 2.27 0.70
CA PRO A 318 9.02 1.07 1.19
C PRO A 318 7.78 1.41 2.03
N GLY A 319 7.82 2.54 2.76
CA GLY A 319 6.70 3.02 3.57
C GLY A 319 5.43 3.32 2.77
N MET A 320 5.52 3.49 1.45
CA MET A 320 4.33 3.59 0.61
C MET A 320 3.54 2.27 0.61
N PHE A 321 4.22 1.13 0.67
CA PHE A 321 3.64 -0.22 0.59
C PHE A 321 3.25 -0.80 1.95
N TRP A 322 3.39 0.00 3.02
CA TRP A 322 3.04 -0.38 4.38
C TRP A 322 1.58 -0.84 4.49
N GLN A 323 1.30 -1.84 5.31
CA GLN A 323 -0.04 -2.40 5.55
C GLN A 323 -0.39 -2.41 7.03
#